data_AF-A0A8X6R685-F1
#
_entry.id   AF-A0A8X6R685-F1
#
_cell.length_a   1.000
_cell.length_b   1.000
_cell.length_c   1.000
_cell.angle_alpha   90.00
_cell.angle_beta   90.00
_cell.angle_gamma   90.00
#
_symmetry.space_group_name_H-M   'P 1'
#
loop_
_entity.id
_entity.type
_entity.pdbx_description
1 polymer ?
#
loop_
_entity_poly.entity_id
_entity_poly.type
_entity_poly.pdbx_seq_one_letter_code
_entity_poly.pdbx_strand_id
1 'polypeptide(L)'
;MDGSEKITPLVIGKSAKPRCFKGINSFPTKYRSNKKAWMITKLFNEWLISLNSDMKREKRHILLFLDNCTVHNNALPLSNVKRQFFPPNSTSKLQPLDLGIIHNFKTFYRREVVKSVLDNLENQQNVTTISILTALITTDKAWRAVTPLTIHSCFKKSGFPSPNLVDVDDTLTEFNAEPSLWEALPEQDLTFDDYVLVDTDIAVWGALSDAAEIVALDYNKTESDEDESEELTPVTLSEA
;
A
#
# COMPACT_ATOMS: atom_id res chain seq x y z
N MET A 1 -9.73 -20.51 1.55
CA MET A 1 -9.20 -19.34 2.28
C MET A 1 -10.40 -18.49 2.67
N ASP A 2 -10.53 -18.02 3.91
CA ASP A 2 -11.72 -17.26 4.39
C ASP A 2 -11.59 -15.73 4.23
N GLY A 3 -10.42 -15.25 3.78
CA GLY A 3 -10.14 -13.83 3.53
C GLY A 3 -9.95 -12.99 4.80
N SER A 4 -9.92 -13.60 5.98
CA SER A 4 -9.90 -12.89 7.26
C SER A 4 -8.56 -12.20 7.57
N GLU A 5 -7.46 -12.76 7.07
CA GLU A 5 -6.11 -12.28 7.33
C GLU A 5 -5.60 -11.36 6.22
N LYS A 6 -5.03 -10.22 6.62
CA LYS A 6 -4.46 -9.21 5.72
C LYS A 6 -3.08 -8.80 6.21
N ILE A 7 -2.07 -8.91 5.36
CA ILE A 7 -0.71 -8.41 5.63
C ILE A 7 -0.72 -6.87 5.55
N THR A 8 -0.05 -6.18 6.47
CA THR A 8 0.10 -4.73 6.45
C THR A 8 0.79 -4.27 5.15
N PRO A 9 0.22 -3.29 4.42
CA PRO A 9 0.81 -2.77 3.19
C PRO A 9 2.20 -2.15 3.43
N LEU A 10 3.09 -2.36 2.46
CA LEU A 10 4.37 -1.66 2.36
C LEU A 10 4.21 -0.48 1.38
N VAL A 11 4.41 0.73 1.87
CA VAL A 11 4.39 1.96 1.06
C VAL A 11 5.83 2.38 0.75
N ILE A 12 6.08 2.72 -0.52
CA ILE A 12 7.39 3.16 -0.98
C ILE A 12 7.29 4.61 -1.44
N GLY A 13 8.07 5.51 -0.86
CA GLY A 13 8.15 6.91 -1.27
C GLY A 13 9.53 7.31 -1.79
N LYS A 14 9.67 8.59 -2.15
CA LYS A 14 10.94 9.14 -2.66
C LYS A 14 11.94 9.51 -1.57
N SER A 15 11.45 10.11 -0.48
CA SER A 15 12.30 10.63 0.60
C SER A 15 12.34 9.65 1.76
N ALA A 16 13.53 9.36 2.31
CA ALA A 16 13.67 8.52 3.49
C ALA A 16 13.09 9.18 4.75
N LYS A 17 13.17 10.52 4.85
CA LYS A 17 12.67 11.32 5.98
C LYS A 17 11.80 12.48 5.47
N PRO A 18 10.56 12.22 5.03
CA PRO A 18 9.62 13.27 4.66
C PRO A 18 9.40 14.25 5.83
N ARG A 19 9.27 15.55 5.56
CA ARG A 19 9.07 16.57 6.60
C ARG A 19 7.85 16.30 7.48
N CYS A 20 6.79 15.74 6.91
CA CYS A 20 5.57 15.37 7.63
C CYS A 20 5.74 14.21 8.62
N PHE A 21 6.90 13.55 8.67
CA PHE A 21 7.19 12.51 9.67
C PHE A 21 7.83 13.10 10.95
N LYS A 22 8.20 14.38 10.96
CA LYS A 22 8.83 15.00 12.13
C LYS A 22 7.90 14.91 13.34
N GLY A 23 8.38 14.30 14.42
CA GLY A 23 7.62 14.13 15.67
C GLY A 23 6.63 12.95 15.67
N ILE A 24 6.62 12.12 14.62
CA ILE A 24 5.77 10.92 14.55
C ILE A 24 6.61 9.69 14.88
N ASN A 25 6.18 8.94 15.91
CA ASN A 25 6.94 7.79 16.43
C ASN A 25 6.43 6.44 15.91
N SER A 26 5.24 6.40 15.31
CA SER A 26 4.63 5.16 14.81
C SER A 26 3.76 5.42 13.59
N PHE A 27 3.79 4.51 12.63
CA PHE A 27 2.98 4.56 11.42
C PHE A 27 2.08 3.33 11.33
N PRO A 28 0.87 3.44 10.77
CA PRO A 28 -0.04 2.30 10.63
C PRO A 28 0.37 1.36 9.48
N THR A 29 1.27 1.80 8.60
CA THR A 29 1.80 1.02 7.47
C THR A 29 3.32 0.98 7.50
N LYS A 30 3.91 -0.01 6.82
CA LYS A 30 5.37 -0.08 6.67
C LYS A 30 5.80 0.93 5.60
N TYR A 31 6.88 1.67 5.84
CA TYR A 31 7.42 2.64 4.89
C TYR A 31 8.85 2.32 4.48
N ARG A 32 9.14 2.42 3.19
CA ARG A 32 10.49 2.40 2.62
C ARG A 32 10.63 3.53 1.61
N SER A 33 11.86 3.84 1.23
CA SER A 33 12.11 4.86 0.21
C SER A 33 13.16 4.45 -0.79
N ASN A 34 12.98 4.87 -2.03
CA ASN A 34 14.02 4.91 -3.05
C ASN A 34 13.74 6.05 -4.03
N LYS A 35 14.73 6.45 -4.83
CA LYS A 35 14.64 7.61 -5.73
C LYS A 35 13.43 7.60 -6.68
N LYS A 36 12.94 6.42 -7.05
CA LYS A 36 11.86 6.22 -8.02
C LYS A 36 10.49 5.95 -7.37
N ALA A 37 10.45 5.67 -6.06
CA ALA A 37 9.26 5.28 -5.31
C ALA A 37 8.53 4.04 -5.87
N TRP A 38 9.28 3.10 -6.47
CA TRP A 38 8.74 1.86 -7.04
C TRP A 38 9.32 0.61 -6.36
N MET A 39 8.72 -0.57 -6.58
CA MET A 39 9.25 -1.83 -6.06
C MET A 39 10.56 -2.22 -6.77
N ILE A 40 11.55 -2.64 -5.97
CA ILE A 40 12.84 -3.17 -6.44
C ILE A 40 13.16 -4.49 -5.74
N THR A 41 14.00 -5.33 -6.35
CA THR A 41 14.36 -6.66 -5.82
C THR A 41 14.84 -6.63 -4.37
N LYS A 42 15.66 -5.63 -3.99
CA LYS A 42 16.15 -5.53 -2.61
C LYS A 42 15.02 -5.31 -1.60
N LEU A 43 14.10 -4.38 -1.88
CA LEU A 43 12.95 -4.12 -0.99
C LEU A 43 12.00 -5.32 -0.93
N PHE A 44 11.78 -6.00 -2.05
CA PHE A 44 10.99 -7.23 -2.09
C PHE A 44 11.62 -8.33 -1.22
N ASN A 45 12.94 -8.52 -1.30
CA ASN A 45 13.67 -9.49 -0.49
C ASN A 45 13.63 -9.14 1.01
N GLU A 46 13.80 -7.87 1.38
CA GLU A 46 13.65 -7.41 2.77
C GLU A 46 12.24 -7.71 3.30
N TRP A 47 11.21 -7.42 2.50
CA TRP A 47 9.82 -7.71 2.86
C TRP A 47 9.58 -9.22 3.02
N LEU A 48 10.10 -10.06 2.12
CA LEU A 48 10.00 -11.52 2.21
C LEU A 48 10.68 -12.10 3.46
N ILE A 49 11.86 -11.58 3.84
CA ILE A 49 12.56 -12.01 5.06
C ILE A 49 11.76 -11.63 6.30
N SER A 50 11.19 -10.42 6.35
CA SER A 50 10.30 -10.01 7.43
C SER A 50 9.08 -10.93 7.51
N LEU A 51 8.41 -11.19 6.39
CA LEU A 51 7.25 -12.08 6.34
C LEU A 51 7.61 -13.50 6.83
N ASN A 52 8.73 -14.06 6.37
CA ASN A 52 9.19 -15.37 6.82
C ASN A 52 9.48 -15.43 8.32
N SER A 53 10.06 -14.36 8.87
CA SER A 53 10.32 -14.25 10.31
C SER A 53 9.03 -14.20 11.12
N ASP A 54 8.02 -13.47 10.63
CA ASP A 54 6.69 -13.43 11.23
C ASP A 54 6.03 -14.81 11.21
N MET A 55 6.05 -15.50 10.06
CA MET A 55 5.51 -16.86 9.94
C MET A 55 6.25 -17.86 10.85
N LYS A 56 7.56 -17.72 11.02
CA LYS A 56 8.35 -18.56 11.93
C LYS A 56 7.94 -18.34 13.38
N ARG A 57 7.74 -17.09 13.80
CA ARG A 57 7.29 -16.74 15.16
C ARG A 57 5.89 -17.30 15.44
N GLU A 58 5.03 -17.28 14.44
CA GLU A 58 3.68 -17.86 14.49
C GLU A 58 3.66 -19.39 14.32
N LYS A 59 4.81 -20.03 14.09
CA LYS A 59 4.95 -21.47 13.79
C LYS A 59 4.06 -21.91 12.62
N ARG A 60 3.91 -21.03 11.63
CA ARG A 60 3.04 -21.20 10.46
C ARG A 60 3.87 -21.39 9.19
N HIS A 61 3.35 -22.17 8.26
CA HIS A 61 3.88 -22.27 6.90
C HIS A 61 2.82 -21.76 5.92
N ILE A 62 3.24 -20.90 4.99
CA ILE A 62 2.34 -20.34 3.98
C ILE A 62 2.85 -20.59 2.56
N LEU A 63 1.91 -20.58 1.62
CA LEU A 63 2.18 -20.53 0.19
C LEU A 63 1.85 -19.12 -0.32
N LEU A 64 2.87 -18.41 -0.79
CA LEU A 64 2.75 -17.07 -1.35
C LEU A 64 2.69 -17.15 -2.87
N PHE A 65 1.56 -16.73 -3.45
CA PHE A 65 1.38 -16.64 -4.89
C PHE A 65 1.88 -15.30 -5.43
N LEU A 66 2.65 -15.33 -6.52
CA LEU A 66 3.30 -14.15 -7.11
C LEU A 66 3.09 -14.11 -8.64
N ASP A 67 3.05 -12.91 -9.20
CA ASP A 67 3.15 -12.71 -10.64
C ASP A 67 4.59 -12.94 -11.13
N ASN A 68 4.77 -13.02 -12.45
CA ASN A 68 6.09 -13.22 -13.07
C ASN A 68 6.91 -11.92 -13.19
N CYS A 69 6.75 -10.98 -12.27
CA CYS A 69 7.54 -9.75 -12.27
C CYS A 69 9.02 -10.04 -11.99
N THR A 70 9.91 -9.39 -12.75
CA THR A 70 11.37 -9.61 -12.66
C THR A 70 11.94 -9.36 -11.25
N VAL A 71 11.32 -8.45 -10.48
CA VAL A 71 11.75 -8.15 -9.11
C VAL A 71 11.58 -9.34 -8.16
N HIS A 72 10.72 -10.31 -8.51
CA HIS A 72 10.41 -11.50 -7.71
C HIS A 72 11.37 -12.68 -7.95
N ASN A 73 12.18 -12.63 -9.01
CA ASN A 73 12.98 -13.78 -9.47
C ASN A 73 14.17 -14.11 -8.57
N ASN A 74 14.77 -13.11 -7.91
CA ASN A 74 16.04 -13.24 -7.19
C ASN A 74 15.87 -13.28 -5.66
N ALA A 75 14.94 -14.10 -5.16
CA ALA A 75 14.72 -14.22 -3.72
C ALA A 75 15.41 -15.45 -3.10
N LEU A 76 15.86 -15.26 -1.87
CA LEU A 76 16.54 -16.25 -1.04
C LEU A 76 15.63 -17.45 -0.72
N PRO A 77 16.21 -18.62 -0.37
CA PRO A 77 15.44 -19.72 0.21
C PRO A 77 14.84 -19.29 1.57
N LEU A 78 13.58 -19.65 1.80
CA LEU A 78 12.81 -19.28 2.99
C LEU A 78 12.28 -20.56 3.67
N SER A 79 12.24 -20.57 5.00
CA SER A 79 11.86 -21.75 5.80
C SER A 79 10.35 -21.95 5.92
N ASN A 80 9.60 -20.84 6.02
CA ASN A 80 8.18 -20.83 6.38
C ASN A 80 7.29 -20.24 5.26
N VAL A 81 7.90 -19.61 4.25
CA VAL A 81 7.18 -19.04 3.10
C VAL A 81 7.62 -19.77 1.83
N LYS A 82 6.75 -20.60 1.27
CA LYS A 82 6.96 -21.17 -0.06
C LYS A 82 6.40 -20.21 -1.11
N ARG A 83 7.17 -19.91 -2.15
CA ARG A 83 6.71 -19.06 -3.27
C ARG A 83 6.16 -19.94 -4.39
N GLN A 84 5.08 -19.50 -5.02
CA GLN A 84 4.50 -20.11 -6.21
C GLN A 84 4.19 -19.00 -7.22
N PHE A 85 4.70 -19.14 -8.44
CA PHE A 85 4.39 -18.20 -9.51
C PHE A 85 3.11 -18.63 -10.23
N PHE A 86 2.29 -17.65 -10.60
CA PHE A 86 1.20 -17.86 -11.54
C PHE A 86 1.76 -18.18 -12.95
N PRO A 87 0.99 -18.84 -13.82
CA PRO A 87 1.36 -18.99 -15.22
C PRO A 87 1.64 -17.62 -15.88
N PRO A 88 2.57 -17.53 -16.83
CA PRO A 88 2.77 -16.31 -17.61
C PRO A 88 1.47 -15.82 -18.25
N ASN A 89 1.29 -14.50 -18.35
CA ASN A 89 0.14 -13.84 -19.00
C ASN A 89 -1.23 -14.23 -18.42
N SER A 90 -1.29 -14.66 -17.16
CA SER A 90 -2.55 -15.06 -16.50
C SER A 90 -3.03 -14.09 -15.42
N THR A 91 -2.34 -12.96 -15.25
CA THR A 91 -2.57 -11.94 -14.20
C THR A 91 -4.05 -11.57 -14.07
N SER A 92 -4.67 -11.09 -15.15
CA SER A 92 -6.07 -10.65 -15.15
C SER A 92 -7.11 -11.75 -14.94
N LYS A 93 -6.74 -13.04 -15.00
CA LYS A 93 -7.67 -14.17 -14.88
C LYS A 93 -7.50 -14.94 -13.59
N LEU A 94 -6.27 -15.07 -13.11
CA LEU A 94 -5.94 -15.98 -12.01
C LEU A 94 -5.50 -15.24 -10.75
N GLN A 95 -5.11 -13.97 -10.81
CA GLN A 95 -4.61 -13.27 -9.64
C GLN A 95 -5.75 -12.65 -8.83
N PRO A 96 -5.96 -13.07 -7.57
CA PRO A 96 -7.05 -12.55 -6.75
C PRO A 96 -6.96 -11.03 -6.55
N LEU A 97 -5.73 -10.49 -6.51
CA LEU A 97 -5.51 -9.05 -6.37
C LEU A 97 -6.16 -8.25 -7.51
N ASP A 98 -6.01 -8.74 -8.75
CA ASP A 98 -6.56 -8.12 -9.95
C ASP A 98 -8.05 -8.42 -10.17
N LEU A 99 -8.60 -9.44 -9.52
CA LEU A 99 -10.02 -9.82 -9.61
C LEU A 99 -10.95 -9.05 -8.66
N GLY A 100 -10.51 -7.90 -8.13
CA GLY A 100 -11.36 -6.96 -7.40
C GLY A 100 -10.77 -6.40 -6.11
N ILE A 101 -9.76 -7.04 -5.51
CA ILE A 101 -9.16 -6.55 -4.25
C ILE A 101 -8.49 -5.19 -4.48
N ILE A 102 -7.69 -5.03 -5.54
CA ILE A 102 -7.03 -3.75 -5.86
C ILE A 102 -8.07 -2.67 -6.17
N HIS A 103 -9.08 -2.99 -6.98
CA HIS A 103 -10.14 -2.04 -7.30
C HIS A 103 -10.86 -1.57 -6.03
N ASN A 104 -11.28 -2.50 -5.16
CA ASN A 104 -11.96 -2.20 -3.90
C ASN A 104 -11.09 -1.36 -2.94
N PHE A 105 -9.80 -1.68 -2.86
CA PHE A 105 -8.83 -0.85 -2.12
C PHE A 105 -8.75 0.58 -2.69
N LYS A 106 -8.64 0.73 -4.02
CA LYS A 106 -8.60 2.05 -4.67
C LYS A 106 -9.88 2.84 -4.42
N THR A 107 -11.05 2.22 -4.56
CA THR A 107 -12.35 2.83 -4.26
C THR A 107 -12.38 3.41 -2.85
N PHE A 108 -11.99 2.62 -1.84
CA PHE A 108 -11.98 3.11 -0.45
C PHE A 108 -10.94 4.20 -0.21
N TYR A 109 -9.75 4.08 -0.81
CA TYR A 109 -8.72 5.10 -0.72
C TYR A 109 -9.21 6.43 -1.30
N ARG A 110 -9.78 6.40 -2.50
CA ARG A 110 -10.27 7.57 -3.24
C ARG A 110 -11.46 8.22 -2.54
N ARG A 111 -12.34 7.42 -1.95
CA ARG A 111 -13.44 7.92 -1.12
C ARG A 111 -12.93 8.71 0.10
N GLU A 112 -11.93 8.20 0.81
CA GLU A 112 -11.34 8.92 1.93
C GLU A 112 -10.63 10.22 1.49
N VAL A 113 -10.05 10.24 0.28
CA VAL A 113 -9.50 11.47 -0.30
C VAL A 113 -10.60 12.49 -0.58
N VAL A 114 -11.68 12.08 -1.27
CA VAL A 114 -12.84 12.96 -1.56
C VAL A 114 -13.42 13.52 -0.27
N LYS A 115 -13.62 12.67 0.73
CA LYS A 115 -14.09 13.09 2.05
C LYS A 115 -13.19 14.14 2.67
N SER A 116 -11.87 13.93 2.67
CA SER A 116 -10.92 14.91 3.20
C SER A 116 -10.94 16.24 2.44
N VAL A 117 -11.20 16.22 1.13
CA VAL A 117 -11.33 17.44 0.32
C VAL A 117 -12.61 18.20 0.69
N LEU A 118 -13.74 17.50 0.83
CA LEU A 118 -15.01 18.10 1.27
C LEU A 118 -14.88 18.72 2.67
N ASP A 119 -14.30 17.99 3.62
CA ASP A 119 -14.05 18.50 4.97
C ASP A 119 -13.20 19.79 4.94
N ASN A 120 -12.20 19.86 4.05
CA ASN A 120 -11.37 21.06 3.90
C ASN A 120 -12.16 22.23 3.28
N LEU A 121 -13.01 21.98 2.29
CA LEU A 121 -13.87 22.99 1.66
C LEU A 121 -14.87 23.58 2.65
N GLU A 122 -15.52 22.75 3.46
CA GLU A 122 -16.45 23.19 4.52
C GLU A 122 -15.75 24.09 5.55
N ASN A 123 -14.50 23.79 5.88
CA ASN A 123 -13.67 24.56 6.80
C ASN A 123 -12.94 25.75 6.14
N GLN A 124 -13.24 26.08 4.88
CA GLN A 124 -12.59 27.15 4.11
C GLN A 124 -11.06 27.01 4.02
N GLN A 125 -10.56 25.76 4.05
CA GLN A 125 -9.15 25.43 3.89
C GLN A 125 -8.87 25.05 2.44
N ASN A 126 -8.02 25.82 1.76
CA ASN A 126 -7.58 25.52 0.39
C ASN A 126 -6.42 24.50 0.35
N VAL A 127 -6.50 23.43 1.15
CA VAL A 127 -5.46 22.39 1.20
C VAL A 127 -5.96 21.16 0.44
N THR A 128 -5.46 20.98 -0.77
CA THR A 128 -5.74 19.79 -1.60
C THR A 128 -4.56 18.82 -1.65
N THR A 129 -3.42 19.22 -1.09
CA THR A 129 -2.20 18.40 -1.12
C THR A 129 -2.25 17.27 -0.11
N ILE A 130 -2.04 16.03 -0.57
CA ILE A 130 -1.95 14.85 0.28
C ILE A 130 -0.50 14.64 0.67
N SER A 131 -0.20 14.78 1.97
CA SER A 131 1.13 14.43 2.49
C SER A 131 1.33 12.91 2.47
N ILE A 132 2.58 12.45 2.44
CA ILE A 132 2.85 11.00 2.54
C ILE A 132 2.35 10.43 3.86
N LEU A 133 2.38 11.19 4.97
CA LEU A 133 1.75 10.77 6.24
C LEU A 133 0.25 10.52 6.06
N THR A 134 -0.46 11.46 5.43
CA THR A 134 -1.88 11.31 5.11
C THR A 134 -2.10 10.08 4.25
N ALA A 135 -1.26 9.86 3.22
CA ALA A 135 -1.35 8.69 2.37
C ALA A 135 -1.12 7.37 3.15
N LEU A 136 -0.20 7.33 4.13
CA LEU A 136 0.00 6.14 4.98
C LEU A 136 -1.25 5.82 5.81
N ILE A 137 -1.88 6.84 6.39
CA ILE A 137 -3.10 6.71 7.20
C ILE A 137 -4.28 6.29 6.31
N THR A 138 -4.46 6.93 5.17
CA THR A 138 -5.53 6.60 4.22
C THR A 138 -5.35 5.20 3.64
N THR A 139 -4.10 4.77 3.40
CA THR A 139 -3.78 3.39 2.99
C THR A 139 -4.24 2.38 4.05
N ASP A 140 -3.95 2.60 5.33
CA ASP A 140 -4.41 1.71 6.39
C ASP A 140 -5.94 1.64 6.45
N LYS A 141 -6.60 2.80 6.46
CA LYS A 141 -8.08 2.88 6.47
C LYS A 141 -8.70 2.12 5.31
N ALA A 142 -8.22 2.38 4.09
CA ALA A 142 -8.71 1.72 2.88
C ALA A 142 -8.48 0.21 2.91
N TRP A 143 -7.28 -0.21 3.35
CA TRP A 143 -6.96 -1.63 3.44
C TRP A 143 -7.79 -2.36 4.50
N ARG A 144 -8.08 -1.70 5.63
CA ARG A 144 -8.98 -2.24 6.66
C ARG A 144 -10.41 -2.35 6.17
N ALA A 145 -10.87 -1.43 5.31
CA ALA A 145 -12.21 -1.43 4.74
C ALA A 145 -12.45 -2.56 3.73
N VAL A 146 -11.41 -3.08 3.05
CA VAL A 146 -11.54 -4.28 2.20
C VAL A 146 -12.00 -5.46 3.04
N THR A 147 -13.19 -5.99 2.76
CA THR A 147 -13.81 -7.00 3.61
C THR A 147 -13.22 -8.39 3.39
N PRO A 148 -13.26 -9.28 4.39
CA PRO A 148 -12.92 -10.69 4.20
C PRO A 148 -13.75 -11.37 3.10
N LEU A 149 -15.03 -11.00 2.98
CA LEU A 149 -15.92 -11.50 1.94
C LEU A 149 -15.42 -11.11 0.54
N THR A 150 -15.03 -9.85 0.34
CA THR A 150 -14.45 -9.38 -0.93
C THR A 150 -13.20 -10.21 -1.29
N ILE A 151 -12.28 -10.38 -0.34
CA ILE A 151 -11.06 -11.18 -0.56
C ILE A 151 -11.44 -12.62 -0.90
N HIS A 152 -12.34 -13.22 -0.12
CA HIS A 152 -12.82 -14.58 -0.35
C HIS A 152 -13.38 -14.77 -1.77
N SER A 153 -14.28 -13.89 -2.20
CA SER A 153 -14.89 -13.93 -3.53
C SER A 153 -13.86 -13.78 -4.64
N CYS A 154 -12.86 -12.90 -4.48
CA CYS A 154 -11.76 -12.78 -5.46
C CYS A 154 -10.93 -14.07 -5.55
N PHE A 155 -10.61 -14.72 -4.42
CA PHE A 155 -9.91 -16.00 -4.43
C PHE A 155 -10.76 -17.13 -5.06
N LYS A 156 -12.07 -17.16 -4.78
CA LYS A 156 -13.01 -18.11 -5.41
C LYS A 156 -13.05 -17.91 -6.94
N LYS A 157 -13.15 -16.66 -7.41
CA LYS A 157 -13.12 -16.29 -8.83
C LYS A 157 -11.80 -16.67 -9.51
N SER A 158 -10.68 -16.60 -8.78
CA SER A 158 -9.36 -17.07 -9.21
C SER A 158 -9.21 -18.60 -9.29
N GLY A 159 -10.24 -19.38 -8.90
CA GLY A 159 -10.21 -20.84 -8.93
C GLY A 159 -9.62 -21.49 -7.67
N PHE A 160 -9.43 -20.75 -6.59
CA PHE A 160 -8.99 -21.35 -5.32
C PHE A 160 -10.15 -22.07 -4.62
N PRO A 161 -9.92 -23.26 -4.03
CA PRO A 161 -10.96 -23.99 -3.33
C PRO A 161 -11.43 -23.24 -2.07
N SER A 162 -12.75 -23.18 -1.90
CA SER A 162 -13.42 -22.61 -0.74
C SER A 162 -14.03 -23.72 0.12
N PRO A 163 -13.53 -23.95 1.35
CA PRO A 163 -14.21 -24.81 2.30
C PRO A 163 -15.34 -24.04 3.01
N ASN A 164 -16.59 -24.45 2.75
CA ASN A 164 -17.76 -24.27 3.63
C ASN A 164 -18.11 -22.86 4.14
N LEU A 165 -17.99 -21.82 3.34
CA LEU A 165 -18.81 -20.63 3.52
C LEU A 165 -20.05 -20.79 2.64
N VAL A 166 -21.24 -20.62 3.22
CA VAL A 166 -22.52 -20.53 2.51
C VAL A 166 -22.29 -19.68 1.26
N ASP A 167 -22.82 -20.08 0.10
CA ASP A 167 -22.81 -19.23 -1.10
C ASP A 167 -23.48 -17.90 -0.75
N VAL A 168 -22.67 -16.97 -0.25
CA VAL A 168 -23.09 -15.60 0.00
C VAL A 168 -23.33 -15.05 -1.39
N ASP A 169 -24.58 -14.68 -1.63
CA ASP A 169 -25.04 -14.12 -2.90
C ASP A 169 -24.00 -13.12 -3.40
N ASP A 170 -23.46 -13.36 -4.61
CA ASP A 170 -22.43 -12.51 -5.23
C ASP A 170 -22.93 -11.05 -5.35
N THR A 171 -24.25 -10.82 -5.28
CA THR A 171 -24.86 -9.48 -5.22
C THR A 171 -24.57 -8.70 -3.94
N LEU A 172 -24.25 -9.35 -2.81
CA LEU A 172 -23.83 -8.65 -1.57
C LEU A 172 -22.42 -8.07 -1.67
N THR A 173 -21.68 -8.40 -2.74
CA THR A 173 -20.45 -7.70 -3.13
C THR A 173 -20.71 -6.49 -4.01
N GLU A 174 -21.97 -6.17 -4.34
CA GLU A 174 -22.31 -4.92 -5.03
C GLU A 174 -21.84 -3.75 -4.17
N PHE A 175 -20.88 -3.05 -4.78
CA PHE A 175 -20.21 -1.89 -4.26
C PHE A 175 -21.25 -0.80 -4.02
N ASN A 176 -21.69 -0.60 -2.79
CA ASN A 176 -22.28 0.67 -2.38
C ASN A 176 -21.15 1.71 -2.32
N ALA A 177 -20.66 2.10 -3.49
CA ALA A 177 -20.11 3.42 -3.70
C ALA A 177 -21.31 4.36 -3.58
N GLU A 178 -21.55 4.89 -2.38
CA GLU A 178 -22.45 6.02 -2.17
C GLU A 178 -22.00 7.15 -3.11
N PRO A 179 -22.72 7.39 -4.24
CA PRO A 179 -22.34 8.42 -5.22
C PRO A 179 -22.43 9.83 -4.61
N SER A 180 -23.17 9.95 -3.50
CA SER A 180 -23.48 11.19 -2.78
C SER A 180 -22.25 12.01 -2.38
N LEU A 181 -21.13 11.38 -2.01
CA LEU A 181 -19.90 12.13 -1.67
C LEU A 181 -19.22 12.73 -2.91
N TRP A 182 -19.19 12.00 -4.02
CA TRP A 182 -18.60 12.51 -5.25
C TRP A 182 -19.44 13.65 -5.82
N GLU A 183 -20.77 13.49 -5.80
CA GLU A 183 -21.74 14.46 -6.27
C GLU A 183 -21.70 15.79 -5.50
N ALA A 184 -21.17 15.80 -4.27
CA ALA A 184 -21.01 17.00 -3.46
C ALA A 184 -19.80 17.88 -3.87
N LEU A 185 -18.89 17.38 -4.71
CA LEU A 185 -17.76 18.18 -5.19
C LEU A 185 -18.20 19.20 -6.25
N PRO A 186 -17.67 20.44 -6.21
CA PRO A 186 -17.91 21.42 -7.26
C PRO A 186 -17.23 20.97 -8.56
N GLU A 187 -17.95 21.08 -9.69
CA GLU A 187 -17.47 20.81 -11.06
C GLU A 187 -16.89 19.40 -11.26
N GLN A 188 -17.70 18.50 -11.82
CA GLN A 188 -17.31 17.10 -12.10
C GLN A 188 -17.22 16.87 -13.62
N ASP A 189 -16.01 16.92 -14.16
CA ASP A 189 -15.74 16.55 -15.56
C ASP A 189 -15.57 15.02 -15.76
N LEU A 190 -15.51 14.28 -14.65
CA LEU A 190 -15.17 12.86 -14.59
C LEU A 190 -16.16 12.14 -13.67
N THR A 191 -16.41 10.85 -13.92
CA THR A 191 -17.13 10.02 -12.96
C THR A 191 -16.23 9.61 -11.79
N PHE A 192 -16.82 9.17 -10.68
CA PHE A 192 -16.04 8.61 -9.56
C PHE A 192 -15.25 7.38 -10.00
N ASP A 193 -15.79 6.55 -10.89
CA ASP A 193 -15.09 5.37 -11.41
C ASP A 193 -13.87 5.76 -12.24
N ASP A 194 -13.96 6.82 -13.05
CA ASP A 194 -12.81 7.38 -13.76
C ASP A 194 -11.73 7.85 -12.76
N TYR A 195 -12.14 8.48 -11.67
CA TYR A 195 -11.23 8.91 -10.60
C TYR A 195 -10.58 7.73 -9.87
N VAL A 196 -11.31 6.63 -9.67
CA VAL A 196 -10.76 5.39 -9.09
C VAL A 196 -9.67 4.81 -9.99
N LEU A 197 -9.79 4.95 -11.30
CA LEU A 197 -8.88 4.37 -12.29
C LEU A 197 -7.79 5.31 -12.80
N VAL A 198 -7.73 6.56 -12.30
CA VAL A 198 -6.79 7.61 -12.76
C VAL A 198 -5.30 7.21 -12.71
N ASP A 199 -4.93 6.23 -11.88
CA ASP A 199 -3.55 5.77 -11.67
C ASP A 199 -3.24 4.40 -12.32
N THR A 200 -4.08 3.93 -13.22
CA THR A 200 -3.93 2.59 -13.84
C THR A 200 -2.64 2.47 -14.67
N ASP A 201 -2.18 3.55 -15.29
CA ASP A 201 -1.01 3.55 -16.18
C ASP A 201 0.31 3.94 -15.48
N ILE A 202 0.32 4.04 -14.15
CA ILE A 202 1.53 4.41 -13.41
C ILE A 202 2.45 3.19 -13.25
N ALA A 203 3.72 3.34 -13.64
CA ALA A 203 4.72 2.30 -13.42
C ALA A 203 5.04 2.11 -11.92
N VAL A 204 4.88 0.89 -11.41
CA VAL A 204 5.03 0.54 -9.97
C VAL A 204 6.25 -0.33 -9.65
N TRP A 205 7.01 -0.79 -10.65
CA TRP A 205 8.22 -1.61 -10.47
C TRP A 205 9.24 -1.38 -11.59
N GLY A 206 10.51 -1.74 -11.34
CA GLY A 206 11.57 -1.73 -12.36
C GLY A 206 12.82 -2.51 -11.92
N ALA A 207 13.53 -3.10 -12.88
CA ALA A 207 14.85 -3.68 -12.64
C ALA A 207 15.90 -2.57 -12.62
N LEU A 208 16.72 -2.48 -11.57
CA LEU A 208 17.84 -1.54 -11.51
C LEU A 208 19.12 -2.32 -11.22
N SER A 209 19.92 -2.53 -12.27
CA SER A 209 21.37 -2.50 -12.11
C SER A 209 21.75 -1.04 -11.86
N ASP A 210 22.40 -0.82 -10.73
CA ASP A 210 23.19 0.36 -10.37
C ASP A 210 22.43 1.63 -9.92
N ALA A 211 22.77 2.06 -8.70
CA ALA A 211 22.48 3.33 -8.04
C ALA A 211 21.09 3.54 -7.37
N ALA A 212 20.93 3.01 -6.16
CA ALA A 212 20.29 3.77 -5.08
C ALA A 212 20.71 3.28 -3.69
N GLU A 213 21.28 4.19 -2.89
CA GLU A 213 21.32 4.07 -1.43
C GLU A 213 19.89 3.84 -0.91
N ILE A 214 19.72 2.72 -0.21
CA ILE A 214 18.50 2.39 0.51
C ILE A 214 18.80 2.70 1.96
N VAL A 215 18.18 3.75 2.48
CA VAL A 215 18.17 4.02 3.92
C VAL A 215 16.91 3.38 4.47
N ALA A 216 17.07 2.24 5.14
CA ALA A 216 16.00 1.64 5.92
C ALA A 216 15.88 2.44 7.23
N LEU A 217 14.70 2.95 7.53
CA LEU A 217 14.33 3.33 8.89
C LEU A 217 13.45 2.21 9.43
N ASP A 218 14.00 1.44 10.36
CA ASP A 218 13.24 0.49 11.15
C ASP A 218 12.87 1.18 12.47
N TYR A 219 11.61 1.55 12.63
CA TYR A 219 11.11 2.25 13.82
C TYR A 219 10.91 1.31 15.03
N ASN A 220 11.33 0.03 14.92
CA ASN A 220 11.21 -0.96 16.00
C ASN A 220 12.54 -1.29 16.71
N LYS A 221 13.51 -0.37 16.73
CA LYS A 221 14.68 -0.50 17.59
C LYS A 221 14.61 0.53 18.72
N THR A 222 14.33 0.05 19.92
CA THR A 222 14.59 0.73 21.19
C THR A 222 16.08 0.95 21.38
N GLU A 223 16.42 2.12 21.93
CA GLU A 223 17.76 2.56 22.40
C GLU A 223 18.81 2.77 21.30
N SER A 224 19.73 3.71 21.38
CA SER A 224 19.98 4.92 22.16
C SER A 224 21.32 5.35 21.56
N ASP A 225 21.44 6.53 20.97
CA ASP A 225 22.76 7.11 20.72
C ASP A 225 22.59 8.62 20.73
N GLU A 226 23.14 9.21 21.80
CA GLU A 226 23.44 10.62 21.95
C GLU A 226 24.53 11.03 20.95
N ASP A 227 24.57 12.35 20.69
CA ASP A 227 25.62 13.15 20.06
C ASP A 227 25.81 13.01 18.53
N GLU A 228 26.00 14.08 17.75
CA GLU A 228 26.49 15.44 18.05
C GLU A 228 25.63 16.52 17.38
N SER A 229 25.47 17.61 18.12
CA SER A 229 25.03 18.91 17.65
C SER A 229 26.07 19.58 16.75
N GLU A 230 25.71 19.91 15.51
CA GLU A 230 26.32 21.04 14.82
C GLU A 230 25.33 22.22 14.82
N GLU A 231 25.63 23.18 15.69
CA GLU A 231 25.10 24.53 15.69
C GLU A 231 25.44 25.20 14.35
N LEU A 232 24.43 25.45 13.50
CA LEU A 232 24.55 26.40 12.41
C LEU A 232 24.02 27.76 12.88
N THR A 233 24.96 28.67 13.15
CA THR A 233 24.70 30.08 13.46
C THR A 233 23.89 30.76 12.35
N PRO A 234 22.96 31.67 12.68
CA PRO A 234 22.16 32.38 11.68
C PRO A 234 23.00 33.47 10.99
N VAL A 235 23.11 33.40 9.66
CA VAL A 235 23.61 34.53 8.86
C VAL A 235 22.49 35.56 8.78
N THR A 236 22.73 36.71 9.42
CA THR A 236 21.88 37.89 9.37
C THR A 236 21.92 38.54 8.00
N LEU A 237 20.74 38.84 7.46
CA LEU A 237 20.54 39.83 6.40
C LEU A 237 20.96 41.20 6.94
N SER A 238 21.82 41.90 6.21
CA SER A 238 21.95 43.36 6.30
C SER A 238 21.70 43.95 4.92
N GLU A 239 20.67 44.78 4.85
CA GLU A 239 20.33 45.66 3.74
C GLU A 239 21.44 46.70 3.49
N ALA A 240 21.75 46.93 2.21
CA ALA A 240 22.09 48.23 1.62
C ALA A 240 21.99 48.10 0.09
#